data_AF-A0A966X206-F1
#
_entry.id   AF-A0A966X206-F1
#
_cell.length_a   1.000
_cell.length_b   1.000
_cell.length_c   1.000
_cell.angle_alpha   90.00
_cell.angle_beta   90.00
_cell.angle_gamma   90.00
#
_symmetry.space_group_name_H-M   'P 1'
#
loop_
_entity.id
_entity.type
_entity.pdbx_description
1 polymer ?
#
loop_
_entity_poly.entity_id
_entity_poly.type
_entity_poly.pdbx_seq_one_letter_code
_entity_poly.pdbx_strand_id
1 'polypeptide(L)'
;YRFMVTEDHSAWSVAERLSSAQIEQLIRFFTLAEQSWSGWEAGKRSAVIPLVSRLKAQNAFDPVLRRWIKKNTDNRYLPNGAAL
;
A
#
# COMPACT_ATOMS: atom_id res chain seq x y z
N TYR A 1 22.93 -3.59 -8.91
CA TYR A 1 22.01 -4.58 -8.32
C TYR A 1 20.69 -3.90 -7.97
N ARG A 2 19.64 -4.03 -8.78
CA ARG A 2 18.30 -3.52 -8.46
C ARG A 2 17.23 -4.33 -9.20
N PHE A 3 16.78 -5.42 -8.59
CA PHE A 3 15.58 -6.15 -8.99
C PHE A 3 14.69 -6.21 -7.75
N MET A 4 13.82 -5.22 -7.59
CA MET A 4 12.77 -5.26 -6.58
C MET A 4 11.57 -5.95 -7.23
N VAL A 5 11.44 -7.24 -6.92
CA VAL A 5 10.21 -8.05 -6.90
C VAL A 5 9.26 -7.84 -8.09
N THR A 6 9.53 -8.56 -9.18
CA THR A 6 8.50 -8.96 -10.16
C THR A 6 7.92 -10.31 -9.72
N GLU A 7 7.37 -10.40 -8.51
CA GLU A 7 6.67 -11.62 -8.09
C GLU A 7 5.23 -11.57 -8.60
N ASP A 8 4.78 -12.74 -9.02
CA ASP A 8 3.48 -13.02 -9.59
C ASP A 8 2.34 -12.60 -8.62
N HIS A 9 1.16 -12.23 -9.13
CA HIS A 9 0.02 -11.81 -8.30
C HIS A 9 -0.32 -12.84 -7.21
N SER A 10 0.00 -14.12 -7.45
CA SER A 10 -0.16 -15.22 -6.49
C SER A 10 0.64 -15.08 -5.18
N ALA A 11 1.76 -14.33 -5.17
CA ALA A 11 2.55 -14.08 -3.96
C ALA A 11 1.76 -13.27 -2.92
N TRP A 12 0.76 -12.50 -3.35
CA TRP A 12 -0.12 -11.72 -2.48
C TRP A 12 -1.32 -12.50 -1.94
N SER A 13 -1.48 -13.78 -2.31
CA SER A 13 -2.57 -14.63 -1.80
C SER A 13 -2.55 -14.78 -0.27
N VAL A 14 -1.38 -14.69 0.38
CA VAL A 14 -1.29 -14.69 1.85
C VAL A 14 -2.01 -13.49 2.45
N ALA A 15 -2.03 -12.35 1.74
CA ALA A 15 -2.79 -11.22 2.19
C ALA A 15 -4.27 -11.60 2.31
N GLU A 16 -4.83 -12.52 1.49
CA GLU A 16 -6.27 -12.93 1.44
C GLU A 16 -6.84 -13.32 2.80
N ARG A 17 -5.98 -13.74 3.71
CA ARG A 17 -6.35 -14.16 5.06
C ARG A 17 -6.27 -13.05 6.11
N LEU A 18 -5.75 -11.87 5.75
CA LEU A 18 -5.58 -10.75 6.66
C LEU A 18 -6.91 -10.03 6.91
N SER A 19 -7.13 -9.66 8.18
CA SER A 19 -8.25 -8.81 8.59
C SER A 19 -8.05 -7.38 8.12
N SER A 20 -9.13 -6.59 8.06
CA SER A 20 -9.07 -5.17 7.71
C SER A 20 -8.09 -4.39 8.59
N ALA A 21 -8.03 -4.69 9.90
CA ALA A 21 -7.09 -4.07 10.83
C ALA A 21 -5.61 -4.39 10.50
N GLN A 22 -5.32 -5.64 10.11
CA GLN A 22 -3.96 -6.03 9.70
C GLN A 22 -3.56 -5.38 8.38
N ILE A 23 -4.49 -5.29 7.42
CA ILE A 23 -4.28 -4.59 6.15
C ILE A 23 -4.00 -3.10 6.41
N GLU A 24 -4.72 -2.47 7.33
CA GLU A 24 -4.45 -1.09 7.73
C GLU A 24 -3.06 -0.92 8.35
N GLN A 25 -2.64 -1.81 9.24
CA GLN A 25 -1.29 -1.77 9.83
C GLN A 25 -0.21 -1.91 8.77
N LEU A 26 -0.38 -2.80 7.79
CA LEU A 26 0.55 -2.94 6.66
C LEU A 26 0.61 -1.69 5.80
N ILE A 27 -0.55 -1.07 5.52
CA ILE A 27 -0.59 0.20 4.77
C ILE A 27 0.22 1.27 5.51
N ARG A 28 0.05 1.39 6.83
CA ARG A 28 0.82 2.34 7.64
C ARG A 28 2.32 2.05 7.59
N PHE A 29 2.69 0.77 7.72
CA PHE A 29 4.08 0.32 7.65
C PHE A 29 4.73 0.68 6.31
N PHE A 30 4.11 0.31 5.18
CA PHE A 30 4.66 0.61 3.86
C PHE A 30 4.70 2.11 3.57
N THR A 31 3.72 2.88 4.04
CA THR A 31 3.72 4.34 3.91
C THR A 31 4.92 4.96 4.64
N LEU A 32 5.21 4.53 5.87
CA LEU A 32 6.36 5.02 6.64
C LEU A 32 7.70 4.53 6.06
N ALA A 33 7.74 3.30 5.57
CA ALA A 33 8.94 2.72 4.95
C ALA A 33 9.32 3.49 3.68
N GLU A 34 8.36 3.85 2.83
CA GLU A 34 8.61 4.69 1.64
C GLU A 34 9.16 6.08 2.01
N GLN A 35 8.65 6.69 3.09
CA GLN A 35 9.11 8.02 3.53
C GLN A 35 10.47 7.97 4.23
N SER A 36 10.75 6.91 4.99
CA SER A 36 11.91 6.84 5.89
C SER A 36 13.12 6.19 5.24
N TRP A 37 12.95 5.35 4.22
CA TRP A 37 14.04 4.58 3.62
C TRP A 37 14.29 5.02 2.17
N SER A 38 15.43 5.69 1.97
CA SER A 38 15.90 6.10 0.65
C SER A 38 16.03 4.88 -0.28
N GLY A 39 15.32 4.88 -1.40
CA GLY A 39 15.35 3.81 -2.40
C GLY A 39 14.21 2.78 -2.33
N TRP A 40 13.33 2.88 -1.32
CA TRP A 40 12.09 2.10 -1.20
C TRP A 40 10.87 2.75 -1.87
N GLU A 41 11.06 3.89 -2.53
CA GLU A 41 10.04 4.62 -3.28
C GLU A 41 9.48 3.75 -4.42
N ALA A 42 8.43 2.99 -4.12
CA ALA A 42 7.80 2.10 -5.09
C ALA A 42 6.88 2.86 -6.06
N GLY A 43 6.56 4.13 -5.77
CA GLY A 43 5.79 5.00 -6.66
C GLY A 43 4.46 4.36 -7.06
N LYS A 44 4.30 4.08 -8.36
CA LYS A 44 3.11 3.42 -8.94
C LYS A 44 2.99 1.92 -8.62
N ARG A 45 4.05 1.27 -8.13
CA ARG A 45 4.11 -0.15 -7.78
C ARG A 45 4.07 -0.39 -6.27
N SER A 46 3.63 0.60 -5.49
CA SER A 46 3.55 0.48 -4.04
C SER A 46 2.59 -0.64 -3.63
N ALA A 47 3.01 -1.47 -2.67
CA ALA A 47 2.19 -2.49 -2.05
C ALA A 47 0.94 -1.91 -1.36
N VAL A 48 0.95 -0.62 -1.04
CA VAL A 48 -0.21 0.08 -0.47
C VAL A 48 -1.41 0.09 -1.44
N ILE A 49 -1.18 0.13 -2.75
CA ILE A 49 -2.25 0.22 -3.77
C ILE A 49 -3.16 -1.02 -3.76
N PRO A 50 -2.65 -2.26 -3.90
CA PRO A 50 -3.49 -3.45 -3.81
C PRO A 50 -4.11 -3.63 -2.41
N LEU A 51 -3.41 -3.23 -1.34
CA LEU A 51 -3.94 -3.27 0.04
C LEU A 51 -5.13 -2.31 0.22
N VAL A 52 -5.04 -1.09 -0.29
CA VAL A 52 -6.14 -0.10 -0.27
C VAL A 52 -7.31 -0.57 -1.13
N SER A 53 -7.03 -1.07 -2.34
CA SER A 53 -8.05 -1.65 -3.22
C SER A 53 -8.86 -2.73 -2.49
N ARG A 54 -8.18 -3.53 -1.67
CA ARG A 54 -8.81 -4.58 -0.90
C ARG A 54 -9.61 -4.10 0.31
N LEU A 55 -9.12 -3.10 1.06
CA LEU A 55 -9.95 -2.48 2.11
C LEU A 55 -11.25 -1.92 1.53
N LYS A 56 -11.21 -1.37 0.31
CA LYS A 56 -12.42 -0.92 -0.39
C LYS A 56 -13.32 -2.10 -0.77
N ALA A 57 -12.76 -3.20 -1.29
CA ALA A 57 -13.52 -4.41 -1.59
C ALA A 57 -14.21 -5.01 -0.35
N GLN A 58 -13.61 -4.86 0.83
CA GLN A 58 -14.18 -5.26 2.13
C GLN A 58 -15.10 -4.20 2.76
N ASN A 59 -15.35 -3.08 2.07
CA ASN A 59 -16.09 -1.91 2.57
C ASN A 59 -15.59 -1.38 3.93
N ALA A 60 -14.30 -1.59 4.21
CA ALA A 60 -13.63 -1.26 5.47
C ALA A 60 -12.63 -0.11 5.32
N PHE A 61 -12.66 0.60 4.18
CA PHE A 61 -11.74 1.70 3.91
C PHE A 61 -12.18 3.00 4.58
N ASP A 62 -11.46 3.39 5.63
CA ASP A 62 -11.74 4.61 6.39
C ASP A 62 -11.20 5.88 5.69
N PRO A 63 -12.02 6.93 5.49
CA PRO A 63 -11.56 8.27 5.08
C PRO A 63 -10.43 8.86 5.94
N VAL A 64 -10.36 8.52 7.23
CA VAL A 64 -9.27 8.93 8.14
C VAL A 64 -7.96 8.33 7.70
N LEU A 65 -7.94 7.03 7.35
CA LEU A 65 -6.75 6.34 6.84
C LEU A 65 -6.28 6.98 5.53
N ARG A 66 -7.20 7.35 4.63
CA ARG A 66 -6.87 8.07 3.39
C ARG A 66 -6.11 9.38 3.67
N ARG A 67 -6.57 10.16 4.66
CA ARG A 67 -5.95 11.43 5.04
C ARG A 67 -4.59 11.20 5.71
N TRP A 68 -4.49 10.16 6.54
CA TRP A 68 -3.23 9.78 7.19
C TRP A 68 -2.16 9.42 6.15
N ILE A 69 -2.49 8.59 5.15
CA ILE A 69 -1.54 8.21 4.09
C ILE A 69 -1.02 9.47 3.39
N LYS A 70 -1.90 10.36 2.93
CA LYS A 70 -1.52 11.61 2.26
C LYS A 70 -0.62 12.55 3.09
N LYS A 71 -0.68 12.46 4.42
CA LYS A 71 0.13 13.29 5.32
C LYS A 71 1.52 12.68 5.57
N ASN A 72 1.64 11.36 5.47
CA ASN A 72 2.86 10.62 5.82
C ASN A 72 3.64 10.11 4.61
N THR A 73 3.27 10.52 3.39
CA THR A 73 3.99 10.18 2.16
C THR A 73 4.00 11.35 1.18
N ASP A 74 5.13 11.56 0.54
CA ASP A 74 5.26 12.47 -0.61
C ASP A 74 4.89 11.77 -1.95
N ASN A 75 4.53 10.48 -1.91
CA ASN A 75 4.15 9.71 -3.09
C ASN A 75 2.77 10.11 -3.60
N ARG A 76 2.75 10.93 -4.66
CA ARG A 76 1.52 11.41 -5.36
C ARG A 76 0.58 10.30 -5.85
N TYR A 77 1.07 9.07 -5.98
CA TYR A 77 0.27 7.92 -6.43
C TYR A 77 -0.50 7.27 -5.28
N LEU A 78 -0.17 7.55 -4.02
CA LEU A 78 -0.94 7.05 -2.89
C LEU A 78 -2.18 7.93 -2.64
N PRO A 79 -3.36 7.35 -2.34
CA PRO A 79 -3.60 5.96 -1.96
C PRO A 79 -4.18 5.05 -3.07
N ASN A 80 -4.47 5.59 -4.27
CA ASN A 80 -5.20 4.86 -5.32
C ASN A 80 -4.31 4.24 -6.41
N GLY A 81 -2.99 4.43 -6.32
CA GLY A 81 -2.08 4.16 -7.42
C GLY A 81 -2.20 5.19 -8.54
N ALA A 82 -1.39 5.02 -9.59
CA ALA A 82 -1.71 5.65 -10.86
C ALA A 82 -3.02 5.04 -11.34
N ALA A 83 -4.08 5.84 -11.33
CA ALA A 83 -5.32 5.49 -12.00
C ALA A 83 -5.01 5.25 -13.48
N LEU A 84 -5.00 3.97 -13.85
CA LEU A 84 -5.14 3.48 -15.22
C LEU A 84 -6.38 2.60 -15.20
#